data_AF-A0A117SCS0-F1
#
_entry.id   AF-A0A117SCS0-F1
#
_cell.length_a   1.000
_cell.length_b   1.000
_cell.length_c   1.000
_cell.angle_alpha   90.00
_cell.angle_beta   90.00
_cell.angle_gamma   90.00
#
_symmetry.space_group_name_H-M   'P 1'
#
loop_
_entity.id
_entity.type
_entity.pdbx_description
1 polymer ?
#
loop_
_entity_poly.entity_id
_entity_poly.type
_entity_poly.pdbx_seq_one_letter_code
_entity_poly.pdbx_strand_id
1 'polypeptide(L)'
;MTPSNSTPQPKPSGEKSSAPVSLRDAKPLEDQLREIYGRTAYSQKTHIIQAGIYQNQNWRIKTGQIVLGAITTGGLIITLFGKDNQIGLVVGAICSSLLTALIAYTKDFDLGTLSEQHKRTADELWLIRERYLSLLTDMQSGAIQPADAIALRDVLLDDLNKVYAPAKVTTGDAYGAAQSALKHKEDLTFSDDEIDLMLPMSLRRNKDIKTPPAT
;
A
#
# COMPACT_ATOMS: atom_id res chain seq x y z
N MET A 1 41.62 -66.95 37.41
CA MET A 1 40.28 -67.26 36.87
C MET A 1 39.29 -66.65 37.84
N THR A 2 38.43 -65.68 37.56
CA THR A 2 37.86 -65.07 36.35
C THR A 2 37.14 -63.79 36.84
N PRO A 3 36.73 -62.83 35.99
CA PRO A 3 37.32 -61.49 35.99
C PRO A 3 36.41 -60.37 36.53
N SER A 4 37.09 -59.27 36.85
CA SER A 4 36.58 -57.91 37.11
C SER A 4 35.73 -57.42 35.93
N ASN A 5 34.46 -57.06 36.20
CA ASN A 5 33.56 -56.49 35.21
C ASN A 5 33.38 -54.98 35.48
N SER A 6 34.09 -54.17 34.70
CA SER A 6 34.04 -52.71 34.72
C SER A 6 32.88 -52.22 33.84
N THR A 7 31.78 -51.79 34.45
CA THR A 7 30.66 -51.17 33.73
C THR A 7 31.01 -49.73 33.32
N PRO A 8 30.96 -49.35 32.02
CA PRO A 8 31.21 -47.98 31.60
C PRO A 8 29.98 -47.10 31.86
N GLN A 9 30.18 -45.95 32.52
CA GLN A 9 29.17 -44.91 32.65
C GLN A 9 28.80 -44.29 31.28
N PRO A 10 27.55 -43.87 31.07
CA PRO A 10 27.13 -43.22 29.83
C PRO A 10 27.74 -41.81 29.75
N LYS A 11 28.46 -41.54 28.67
CA LYS A 11 28.96 -40.20 28.31
C LYS A 11 27.76 -39.24 28.14
N PRO A 12 27.86 -37.99 28.62
CA PRO A 12 26.86 -36.98 28.30
C PRO A 12 26.87 -36.74 26.78
N SER A 13 25.71 -37.00 26.16
CA SER A 13 25.41 -36.69 24.77
C SER A 13 25.59 -35.19 24.56
N GLY A 14 26.53 -34.86 23.67
CA GLY A 14 26.94 -33.50 23.35
C GLY A 14 25.74 -32.58 23.12
N GLU A 15 25.70 -31.55 23.95
CA GLU A 15 25.12 -30.26 23.66
C GLU A 15 25.46 -29.91 22.21
N LYS A 16 24.45 -29.88 21.32
CA LYS A 16 24.61 -29.30 19.99
C LYS A 16 24.90 -27.83 20.22
N SER A 17 26.18 -27.50 20.28
CA SER A 17 26.69 -26.14 20.18
C SER A 17 26.17 -25.56 18.86
N SER A 18 25.04 -24.85 18.94
CA SER A 18 24.55 -23.98 17.89
C SER A 18 25.57 -22.85 17.78
N ALA A 19 26.53 -23.00 16.87
CA ALA A 19 27.45 -21.94 16.54
C ALA A 19 26.66 -20.64 16.28
N PRO A 20 27.07 -19.49 16.84
CA PRO A 20 26.39 -18.24 16.56
C PRO A 20 26.45 -18.00 15.05
N VAL A 21 25.27 -17.91 14.43
CA VAL A 21 25.15 -17.54 13.01
C VAL A 21 25.93 -16.25 12.82
N SER A 22 27.01 -16.33 12.05
CA SER A 22 27.96 -15.24 11.90
C SER A 22 27.32 -14.12 11.09
N LEU A 23 27.64 -12.86 11.41
CA LEU A 23 27.12 -11.66 10.74
C LEU A 23 27.22 -11.68 9.20
N ARG A 24 28.04 -12.57 8.61
CA ARG A 24 28.13 -12.83 7.17
C ARG A 24 26.89 -13.50 6.57
N ASP A 25 26.11 -14.23 7.36
CA ASP A 25 24.91 -14.96 6.89
C ASP A 25 23.65 -14.08 6.88
N ALA A 26 23.70 -12.89 7.49
CA ALA A 26 22.56 -11.98 7.61
C ALA A 26 22.39 -11.03 6.41
N LYS A 27 23.42 -10.83 5.59
CA LYS A 27 23.38 -9.89 4.46
C LYS A 27 22.33 -10.24 3.40
N PRO A 28 22.21 -11.50 2.93
CA PRO A 28 21.17 -11.87 1.98
C PRO A 28 19.75 -11.73 2.53
N LEU A 29 19.58 -11.93 3.85
CA LEU A 29 18.30 -11.71 4.52
C LEU A 29 17.94 -10.22 4.56
N GLU A 30 18.89 -9.36 4.90
CA GLU A 30 18.70 -7.91 4.88
C GLU A 30 18.39 -7.40 3.46
N ASP A 31 19.11 -7.89 2.44
CA ASP A 31 18.85 -7.58 1.02
C ASP A 31 17.40 -7.89 0.65
N GLN A 32 16.93 -9.09 1.00
CA GLN A 32 15.56 -9.51 0.72
C GLN A 32 14.53 -8.63 1.46
N LEU A 33 14.77 -8.30 2.72
CA LEU A 33 13.87 -7.45 3.51
C LEU A 33 13.79 -6.03 2.96
N ARG A 34 14.92 -5.48 2.50
CA ARG A 34 14.98 -4.18 1.83
C ARG A 34 14.18 -4.17 0.53
N GLU A 35 14.29 -5.22 -0.29
CA GLU A 35 13.52 -5.35 -1.53
C GLU A 35 12.02 -5.45 -1.25
N ILE A 36 11.60 -6.27 -0.27
CA ILE A 36 10.19 -6.39 0.11
C ILE A 36 9.66 -5.07 0.68
N TYR A 37 10.45 -4.36 1.49
CA TYR A 37 10.10 -3.03 1.98
C TYR A 37 9.87 -2.04 0.83
N GLY A 38 10.78 -1.99 -0.15
CA GLY A 38 10.66 -1.12 -1.32
C GLY A 38 9.41 -1.43 -2.14
N ARG A 39 9.16 -2.71 -2.43
CA ARG A 39 7.94 -3.17 -3.12
C ARG A 39 6.67 -2.78 -2.37
N THR A 40 6.66 -2.96 -1.05
CA THR A 40 5.50 -2.62 -0.21
C THR A 40 5.25 -1.11 -0.19
N ALA A 41 6.30 -0.29 -0.09
CA ALA A 41 6.20 1.18 -0.17
C ALA A 41 5.65 1.65 -1.53
N TYR A 42 6.06 0.98 -2.60
CA TYR A 42 5.56 1.27 -3.94
C TYR A 42 4.07 0.93 -4.07
N SER A 43 3.68 -0.30 -3.73
CA SER A 43 2.28 -0.73 -3.77
C SER A 43 1.38 0.14 -2.89
N GLN A 44 1.85 0.52 -1.70
CA GLN A 44 1.19 1.50 -0.83
C GLN A 44 0.93 2.81 -1.59
N LYS A 45 1.96 3.38 -2.22
CA LYS A 45 1.85 4.65 -2.96
C LYS A 45 0.88 4.54 -4.14
N THR A 46 0.93 3.43 -4.88
CA THR A 46 0.00 3.17 -6.00
C THR A 46 -1.45 3.17 -5.52
N HIS A 47 -1.76 2.50 -4.41
CA HIS A 47 -3.10 2.50 -3.84
C HIS A 47 -3.55 3.87 -3.34
N ILE A 48 -2.66 4.67 -2.74
CA ILE A 48 -2.97 6.06 -2.34
C ILE A 48 -3.37 6.89 -3.57
N ILE A 49 -2.61 6.78 -4.66
CA ILE A 49 -2.88 7.53 -5.88
C ILE A 49 -4.18 7.05 -6.54
N GLN A 50 -4.39 5.73 -6.63
CA GLN A 50 -5.63 5.14 -7.15
C GLN A 50 -6.86 5.62 -6.37
N ALA A 51 -6.77 5.64 -5.03
CA ALA A 51 -7.81 6.19 -4.18
C ALA A 51 -8.10 7.66 -4.49
N GLY A 52 -7.05 8.47 -4.72
CA GLY A 52 -7.17 9.88 -5.11
C GLY A 52 -7.87 10.07 -6.47
N ILE A 53 -7.55 9.24 -7.45
CA ILE A 53 -8.21 9.26 -8.78
C ILE A 53 -9.72 9.03 -8.62
N TYR A 54 -10.12 7.97 -7.92
CA TYR A 54 -11.54 7.68 -7.71
C TYR A 54 -12.24 8.73 -6.85
N GLN A 55 -11.56 9.26 -5.84
CA GLN A 55 -12.11 10.36 -5.03
C GLN A 55 -12.41 11.59 -5.89
N ASN A 56 -11.50 11.98 -6.78
CA ASN A 56 -11.68 13.13 -7.66
C ASN A 56 -12.80 12.90 -8.68
N GLN A 57 -12.88 11.70 -9.26
CA GLN A 57 -13.98 11.34 -10.17
C GLN A 57 -15.34 11.38 -9.44
N ASN A 58 -15.42 10.78 -8.24
CA ASN A 58 -16.63 10.81 -7.41
C ASN A 58 -17.05 12.25 -7.07
N TRP A 59 -16.11 13.10 -6.69
CA TRP A 59 -16.35 14.52 -6.41
C TRP A 59 -16.96 15.25 -7.62
N ARG A 60 -16.41 15.04 -8.82
CA ARG A 60 -16.92 15.64 -10.06
C ARG A 60 -18.36 15.20 -10.35
N ILE A 61 -18.66 13.90 -10.20
CA ILE A 61 -20.01 13.37 -10.41
C ILE A 61 -21.00 13.97 -9.41
N LYS A 62 -20.67 13.94 -8.12
CA LYS A 62 -21.54 14.51 -7.07
C LYS A 62 -21.77 16.01 -7.26
N THR A 63 -20.73 16.75 -7.65
CA THR A 63 -20.88 18.18 -8.00
C THR A 63 -21.82 18.37 -9.19
N GLY A 64 -21.70 17.54 -10.22
CA GLY A 64 -22.63 17.56 -11.37
C GLY A 64 -24.08 17.28 -10.97
N GLN A 65 -24.31 16.30 -10.08
CA GLN A 65 -25.64 16.00 -9.54
C GLN A 65 -26.23 17.21 -8.79
N ILE A 66 -25.44 17.89 -7.96
CA ILE A 66 -25.87 19.09 -7.22
C ILE A 66 -26.24 20.22 -8.20
N VAL A 67 -25.40 20.48 -9.20
CA VAL A 67 -25.65 21.53 -10.19
C VAL A 67 -26.91 21.23 -11.01
N LEU A 68 -27.05 20.01 -11.53
CA LEU A 68 -28.25 19.59 -12.27
C LEU A 68 -29.51 19.64 -11.38
N GLY A 69 -29.40 19.27 -10.11
CA GLY A 69 -30.49 19.37 -9.14
C GLY A 69 -30.91 20.82 -8.89
N ALA A 70 -29.95 21.73 -8.74
CA ALA A 70 -30.22 23.16 -8.59
C ALA A 70 -30.90 23.75 -9.83
N ILE A 71 -30.42 23.42 -11.04
CA ILE A 71 -31.03 23.86 -12.30
C ILE A 71 -32.44 23.28 -12.46
N THR A 72 -32.63 22.00 -12.14
CA THR A 72 -33.96 21.35 -12.19
C THR A 72 -34.94 22.06 -11.27
N THR A 73 -34.54 22.33 -10.01
CA THR A 73 -35.37 23.03 -9.03
C THR A 73 -35.68 24.46 -9.48
N GLY A 74 -34.69 25.18 -9.99
CA GLY A 74 -34.87 26.52 -10.56
C GLY A 74 -35.82 26.54 -11.76
N GLY A 75 -35.69 25.56 -12.66
CA GLY A 75 -36.59 25.36 -13.81
C GLY A 75 -38.04 25.17 -13.37
N LEU A 76 -38.28 24.33 -12.35
CA LEU A 76 -39.61 24.14 -11.78
C LEU A 76 -40.19 25.43 -11.17
N ILE A 77 -39.39 26.22 -10.45
CA ILE A 77 -39.82 27.52 -9.90
C ILE A 77 -40.24 28.47 -11.02
N ILE A 78 -39.47 28.54 -12.11
CA ILE A 78 -39.82 29.35 -13.28
C ILE A 78 -41.09 28.84 -13.95
N THR A 79 -41.29 27.52 -14.07
CA THR A 79 -42.53 26.97 -14.63
C THR A 79 -43.75 27.31 -13.78
N LEU A 80 -43.61 27.35 -12.45
CA LEU A 80 -44.71 27.63 -11.53
C LEU A 80 -45.05 29.11 -11.41
N PHE A 81 -44.05 30.00 -11.43
CA PHE A 81 -44.23 31.42 -11.12
C PHE A 81 -43.82 32.39 -12.26
N GLY A 82 -43.18 31.89 -13.31
CA GLY A 82 -42.67 32.69 -14.43
C GLY A 82 -43.73 32.96 -15.49
N LYS A 83 -43.60 34.10 -16.18
CA LYS A 83 -44.47 34.47 -17.31
C LYS A 83 -44.32 33.55 -18.52
N ASP A 84 -43.13 32.96 -18.72
CA ASP A 84 -42.84 32.04 -19.81
C ASP A 84 -42.52 30.64 -19.27
N ASN A 85 -43.57 29.84 -19.12
CA ASN A 85 -43.53 28.56 -18.43
C ASN A 85 -42.87 27.43 -19.24
N GLN A 86 -42.85 27.55 -20.57
CA GLN A 86 -42.33 26.52 -21.48
C GLN A 86 -40.83 26.36 -21.35
N ILE A 87 -40.09 27.46 -21.20
CA ILE A 87 -38.64 27.43 -21.06
C ILE A 87 -38.23 26.69 -19.78
N GLY A 88 -38.89 27.00 -18.65
CA GLY A 88 -38.64 26.32 -17.37
C GLY A 88 -38.95 24.82 -17.45
N LEU A 89 -40.01 24.44 -18.20
CA LEU A 89 -40.44 23.05 -18.35
C LEU A 89 -39.41 22.23 -19.14
N VAL A 90 -38.97 22.75 -20.31
CA VAL A 90 -38.00 22.05 -21.17
C VAL A 90 -36.65 21.92 -20.47
N VAL A 91 -36.15 22.99 -19.85
CA VAL A 91 -34.88 22.96 -19.11
C VAL A 91 -34.97 22.01 -17.91
N GLY A 92 -36.05 22.11 -17.12
CA GLY A 92 -36.28 21.25 -15.97
C GLY A 92 -36.37 19.77 -16.36
N ALA A 93 -37.08 19.44 -17.43
CA ALA A 93 -37.23 18.05 -17.90
C ALA A 93 -35.90 17.45 -18.38
N ILE A 94 -35.10 18.21 -19.16
CA ILE A 94 -33.80 17.76 -19.64
C ILE A 94 -32.84 17.55 -18.45
N CYS A 95 -32.71 18.55 -17.57
CA CYS A 95 -31.82 18.46 -16.40
C CYS A 95 -32.24 17.34 -15.44
N SER A 96 -33.54 17.14 -15.22
CA SER A 96 -34.06 16.05 -14.39
C SER A 96 -33.76 14.68 -14.99
N SER A 97 -33.91 14.53 -16.31
CA SER A 97 -33.59 13.29 -17.02
C SER A 97 -32.09 12.97 -16.93
N LEU A 98 -31.23 13.97 -17.14
CA LEU A 98 -29.77 13.84 -16.98
C LEU A 98 -29.37 13.51 -15.54
N LEU A 99 -29.99 14.17 -14.56
CA LEU A 99 -29.76 13.89 -13.14
C LEU A 99 -30.13 12.44 -12.80
N THR A 100 -31.27 11.97 -13.30
CA THR A 100 -31.74 10.59 -13.11
C THR A 100 -30.78 9.59 -13.74
N ALA A 101 -30.32 9.85 -14.97
CA ALA A 101 -29.32 9.00 -15.63
C ALA A 101 -28.00 8.97 -14.84
N LEU A 102 -27.55 10.10 -14.31
CA LEU A 102 -26.33 10.18 -13.51
C LEU A 102 -26.45 9.46 -12.16
N ILE A 103 -27.61 9.55 -11.49
CA ILE A 103 -27.91 8.78 -10.28
C ILE A 103 -27.90 7.27 -10.58
N ALA A 104 -28.54 6.85 -11.67
CA ALA A 104 -28.56 5.46 -12.10
C ALA A 104 -27.14 4.93 -12.38
N TYR A 105 -26.30 5.72 -13.06
CA TYR A 105 -24.89 5.37 -13.30
C TYR A 105 -24.10 5.16 -12.00
N THR A 106 -24.26 6.05 -11.02
CA THR A 106 -23.55 5.94 -9.73
C THR A 106 -24.03 4.81 -8.83
N LYS A 107 -25.22 4.24 -9.09
CA LYS A 107 -25.77 3.15 -8.29
C LYS A 107 -24.92 1.89 -8.37
N ASP A 108 -24.48 1.54 -9.58
CA ASP A 108 -23.69 0.32 -9.82
C ASP A 108 -22.17 0.60 -9.77
N PHE A 109 -21.76 1.86 -9.95
CA PHE A 109 -20.36 2.31 -9.90
C PHE A 109 -20.10 3.28 -8.75
N ASP A 110 -19.98 2.74 -7.54
CA ASP A 110 -19.61 3.54 -6.37
C ASP A 110 -18.09 3.76 -6.30
N LEU A 111 -17.66 4.83 -6.97
CA LEU A 111 -16.28 5.31 -6.94
C LEU A 111 -15.84 5.75 -5.53
N GLY A 112 -16.78 6.13 -4.65
CA GLY A 112 -16.49 6.44 -3.25
C GLY A 112 -16.06 5.20 -2.49
N THR A 113 -16.86 4.13 -2.55
CA THR A 113 -16.52 2.83 -1.95
C THR A 113 -15.20 2.28 -2.50
N LEU A 114 -14.97 2.39 -3.82
CA LEU A 114 -13.73 1.92 -4.43
C LEU A 114 -12.51 2.74 -3.98
N SER A 115 -12.67 4.06 -3.80
CA SER A 115 -11.64 4.92 -3.20
C SER A 115 -11.30 4.50 -1.78
N GLU A 116 -12.31 4.23 -0.95
CA GLU A 116 -12.13 3.78 0.43
C GLU A 116 -11.44 2.42 0.53
N GLN A 117 -11.79 1.47 -0.34
CA GLN A 117 -11.12 0.17 -0.42
C GLN A 117 -9.62 0.31 -0.70
N HIS A 118 -9.24 1.16 -1.64
CA HIS A 118 -7.83 1.42 -1.92
C HIS A 118 -7.11 2.16 -0.78
N LYS A 119 -7.77 3.11 -0.09
CA LYS A 119 -7.21 3.74 1.12
C LYS A 119 -6.93 2.69 2.20
N ARG A 120 -7.89 1.82 2.46
CA ARG A 120 -7.75 0.75 3.44
C ARG A 120 -6.58 -0.18 3.09
N THR A 121 -6.47 -0.62 1.84
CA THR A 121 -5.32 -1.43 1.41
C THR A 121 -4.01 -0.67 1.60
N ALA A 122 -3.95 0.63 1.30
CA ALA A 122 -2.76 1.43 1.54
C ALA A 122 -2.40 1.54 3.02
N ASP A 123 -3.38 1.69 3.91
CA ASP A 123 -3.15 1.76 5.36
C ASP A 123 -2.65 0.41 5.92
N GLU A 124 -3.22 -0.70 5.45
CA GLU A 124 -2.77 -2.05 5.80
C GLU A 124 -1.34 -2.33 5.30
N LEU A 125 -1.01 -1.93 4.07
CA LEU A 125 0.35 -2.00 3.52
C LEU A 125 1.33 -1.11 4.29
N TRP A 126 0.89 0.08 4.72
CA TRP A 126 1.71 0.97 5.52
C TRP A 126 2.12 0.32 6.85
N LEU A 127 1.16 -0.30 7.55
CA LEU A 127 1.46 -1.01 8.81
C LEU A 127 2.51 -2.11 8.60
N ILE A 128 2.37 -2.91 7.54
CA ILE A 128 3.34 -3.97 7.22
C ILE A 128 4.72 -3.37 6.89
N ARG A 129 4.74 -2.28 6.12
CA ARG A 129 5.97 -1.56 5.79
C ARG A 129 6.69 -1.06 7.06
N GLU A 130 5.98 -0.49 8.03
CA GLU A 130 6.57 -0.04 9.29
C GLU A 130 7.13 -1.22 10.12
N ARG A 131 6.50 -2.39 10.04
CA ARG A 131 7.02 -3.61 10.68
C ARG A 131 8.30 -4.11 10.00
N TYR A 132 8.38 -4.04 8.66
CA TYR A 132 9.62 -4.32 7.94
C TYR A 132 10.74 -3.32 8.29
N LEU A 133 10.40 -2.04 8.41
CA LEU A 133 11.37 -1.01 8.82
C LEU A 133 11.91 -1.27 10.23
N SER A 134 11.03 -1.66 11.16
CA SER A 134 11.38 -2.04 12.52
C SER A 134 12.33 -3.24 12.53
N LEU A 135 12.00 -4.30 11.78
CA LEU A 135 12.87 -5.48 11.65
C LEU A 135 14.25 -5.15 11.05
N LEU A 136 14.31 -4.31 10.02
CA LEU A 136 15.59 -3.83 9.46
C LEU A 136 16.42 -3.06 10.50
N THR A 137 15.75 -2.26 11.35
CA THR A 137 16.40 -1.51 12.44
C THR A 137 16.93 -2.45 13.52
N ASP A 138 16.15 -3.45 13.92
CA ASP A 138 16.54 -4.44 14.93
C ASP A 138 17.72 -5.28 14.43
N MET A 139 17.73 -5.65 13.15
CA MET A 139 18.85 -6.35 12.53
C MET A 139 20.11 -5.49 12.49
N GLN A 140 20.01 -4.22 12.08
CA GLN A 140 21.17 -3.32 12.01
C GLN A 140 21.76 -3.02 13.40
N SER A 141 20.91 -2.92 14.42
CA SER A 141 21.32 -2.68 15.81
C SER A 141 21.82 -3.94 16.53
N GLY A 142 21.65 -5.12 15.95
CA GLY A 142 21.96 -6.40 16.59
C GLY A 142 21.01 -6.75 17.74
N ALA A 143 19.83 -6.14 17.79
CA ALA A 143 18.82 -6.38 18.82
C ALA A 143 18.04 -7.70 18.61
N ILE A 144 18.11 -8.29 17.42
CA ILE A 144 17.42 -9.53 17.07
C ILE A 144 18.41 -10.60 16.57
N GLN A 145 18.17 -11.85 16.95
CA GLN A 145 18.97 -12.97 16.48
C GLN A 145 18.54 -13.39 15.06
N PRO A 146 19.46 -13.92 14.22
CA PRO A 146 19.14 -14.28 12.84
C PRO A 146 17.98 -15.27 12.68
N ALA A 147 17.85 -16.23 13.59
CA ALA A 147 16.75 -17.21 13.57
C ALA A 147 15.38 -16.55 13.80
N ASP A 148 15.30 -15.61 14.74
CA ASP A 148 14.06 -14.88 15.05
C ASP A 148 13.70 -13.90 13.92
N ALA A 149 14.70 -13.27 13.30
CA ALA A 149 14.51 -12.41 12.13
C ALA A 149 13.92 -13.18 10.94
N ILE A 150 14.40 -14.41 10.70
CA ILE A 150 13.87 -15.32 9.68
C ILE A 150 12.40 -15.65 9.96
N ALA A 151 12.07 -16.02 11.21
CA ALA A 151 10.70 -16.36 11.58
C ALA A 151 9.76 -15.14 11.45
N LEU A 152 10.20 -13.95 11.86
CA LEU A 152 9.39 -12.73 11.73
C LEU A 152 9.19 -12.35 10.26
N ARG A 153 10.21 -12.51 9.42
CA ARG A 153 10.13 -12.30 7.97
C ARG A 153 9.05 -13.19 7.33
N ASP A 154 8.97 -14.46 7.73
CA ASP A 154 7.97 -15.40 7.21
C ASP A 154 6.55 -15.02 7.65
N VAL A 155 6.37 -14.57 8.90
CA VAL A 155 5.10 -14.04 9.39
C VAL A 155 4.68 -12.78 8.63
N LEU A 156 5.60 -11.84 8.42
CA LEU A 156 5.32 -10.61 7.67
C LEU A 156 4.94 -10.89 6.22
N LEU A 157 5.55 -11.91 5.60
CA LEU A 157 5.22 -12.32 4.24
C LEU A 157 3.81 -12.91 4.16
N ASP A 158 3.40 -13.71 5.15
CA ASP A 158 2.02 -14.20 5.26
C ASP A 158 1.02 -13.05 5.47
N ASP A 159 1.33 -12.10 6.35
CA ASP A 159 0.50 -10.91 6.56
C ASP A 159 0.38 -10.06 5.28
N LEU A 160 1.48 -9.91 4.54
CA LEU A 160 1.48 -9.21 3.25
C LEU A 160 0.59 -9.92 2.23
N ASN A 161 0.62 -11.24 2.19
CA ASN A 161 -0.27 -12.02 1.32
C ASN A 161 -1.75 -11.84 1.69
N LYS A 162 -2.08 -11.74 2.98
CA LYS A 162 -3.46 -11.46 3.44
C LYS A 162 -3.97 -10.10 2.98
N VAL A 163 -3.09 -9.10 2.85
CA VAL A 163 -3.46 -7.77 2.34
C VAL A 163 -3.60 -7.78 0.81
N TYR A 164 -2.70 -8.47 0.10
CA TYR A 164 -2.76 -8.54 -1.37
C TYR A 164 -3.90 -9.41 -1.90
N ALA A 165 -4.25 -10.52 -1.23
CA ALA A 165 -5.28 -11.43 -1.72
C ALA A 165 -6.66 -10.77 -1.98
N PRO A 166 -7.19 -9.90 -1.10
CA PRO A 166 -8.43 -9.17 -1.35
C PRO A 166 -8.24 -7.82 -2.07
N ALA A 167 -6.99 -7.41 -2.35
CA ALA A 167 -6.70 -6.08 -2.90
C ALA A 167 -7.31 -5.90 -4.30
N LYS A 168 -7.90 -4.73 -4.53
CA LYS A 168 -8.41 -4.34 -5.85
C LYS A 168 -7.24 -4.01 -6.77
N VAL A 169 -7.37 -4.37 -8.06
CA VAL A 169 -6.39 -4.03 -9.09
C VAL A 169 -6.27 -2.51 -9.25
N THR A 170 -5.06 -2.03 -9.51
CA THR A 170 -4.74 -0.62 -9.77
C THR A 170 -4.63 -0.36 -11.28
N THR A 171 -4.79 0.89 -11.71
CA THR A 171 -4.63 1.25 -13.12
C THR A 171 -3.18 1.59 -13.47
N GLY A 172 -2.84 1.50 -14.77
CA GLY A 172 -1.53 1.93 -15.27
C GLY A 172 -1.23 3.40 -14.99
N ASP A 173 -2.24 4.27 -15.00
CA ASP A 173 -2.11 5.68 -14.64
C ASP A 173 -1.66 5.86 -13.19
N ALA A 174 -2.27 5.10 -12.25
CA ALA A 174 -1.86 5.15 -10.85
C ALA A 174 -0.46 4.57 -10.64
N TYR A 175 -0.10 3.53 -11.39
CA TYR A 175 1.25 2.96 -11.38
C TYR A 175 2.29 3.98 -11.86
N GLY A 176 2.10 4.58 -13.05
CA GLY A 176 3.03 5.58 -13.60
C GLY A 176 3.13 6.84 -12.73
N ALA A 177 2.01 7.27 -12.13
CA ALA A 177 2.02 8.37 -11.17
C ALA A 177 2.77 8.01 -9.87
N ALA A 178 2.66 6.77 -9.38
CA ALA A 178 3.44 6.29 -8.24
C ALA A 178 4.93 6.25 -8.55
N GLN A 179 5.30 5.72 -9.73
CA GLN A 179 6.67 5.70 -10.24
C GLN A 179 7.28 7.10 -10.24
N SER A 180 6.54 8.07 -10.79
CA SER A 180 6.94 9.47 -10.86
C SER A 180 7.08 10.10 -9.47
N ALA A 181 6.14 9.83 -8.56
CA ALA A 181 6.16 10.37 -7.20
C ALA A 181 7.30 9.80 -6.35
N LEU A 182 7.68 8.54 -6.58
CA LEU A 182 8.80 7.87 -5.91
C LEU A 182 10.14 8.08 -6.62
N LYS A 183 10.15 8.80 -7.77
CA LYS A 183 11.34 9.04 -8.61
C LYS A 183 12.03 7.74 -9.04
N HIS A 184 11.22 6.71 -9.27
CA HIS A 184 11.63 5.37 -9.67
C HIS A 184 11.76 5.30 -11.20
N LYS A 185 12.72 4.51 -11.73
CA LYS A 185 12.86 4.32 -13.19
C LYS A 185 12.90 2.87 -13.63
N GLU A 186 13.12 1.92 -12.72
CA GLU A 186 13.09 0.50 -13.03
C GLU A 186 11.67 -0.07 -12.98
N ASP A 187 11.46 -1.29 -13.48
CA ASP A 187 10.10 -1.82 -13.73
C ASP A 187 9.73 -3.02 -12.84
N LEU A 188 10.70 -3.86 -12.45
CA LEU A 188 10.44 -5.10 -11.70
C LEU A 188 11.34 -5.30 -10.46
N THR A 189 12.42 -4.54 -10.34
CA THR A 189 13.40 -4.63 -9.26
C THR A 189 13.73 -3.24 -8.75
N PHE A 190 14.10 -3.16 -7.48
CA PHE A 190 14.58 -1.92 -6.88
C PHE A 190 16.10 -1.96 -6.79
N SER A 191 16.75 -0.90 -7.25
CA SER A 191 18.17 -0.68 -6.94
C SER A 191 18.37 -0.31 -5.48
N ASP A 192 19.55 -0.59 -4.92
CA ASP A 192 19.88 -0.25 -3.53
C ASP A 192 19.72 1.26 -3.25
N ASP A 193 20.06 2.10 -4.23
CA ASP A 193 19.93 3.56 -4.15
C ASP A 193 18.46 4.02 -4.11
N GLU A 194 17.55 3.36 -4.83
CA GLU A 194 16.11 3.64 -4.80
C GLU A 194 15.48 3.26 -3.46
N ILE A 195 15.88 2.11 -2.89
CA ILE A 195 15.42 1.69 -1.57
C ILE A 195 15.94 2.67 -0.50
N ASP A 196 17.19 3.12 -0.64
CA ASP A 196 17.78 4.10 0.28
C ASP A 196 17.03 5.43 0.30
N LEU A 197 16.52 5.89 -0.85
CA LEU A 197 15.66 7.09 -0.90
C LEU A 197 14.37 6.94 -0.08
N MET A 198 13.85 5.71 0.03
CA MET A 198 12.64 5.37 0.80
C MET A 198 12.94 5.05 2.27
N LEU A 199 14.20 4.86 2.63
CA LEU A 199 14.63 4.56 4.00
C LEU A 199 15.14 5.81 4.75
N PRO A 200 15.01 5.83 6.09
CA PRO A 200 15.69 6.80 6.94
C PRO A 200 17.21 6.77 6.74
N MET A 201 17.88 7.92 6.91
CA MET A 201 19.32 8.07 6.67
C MET A 201 20.20 7.05 7.43
N SER A 202 19.76 6.59 8.62
CA SER A 202 20.47 5.59 9.42
C SER A 202 20.52 4.20 8.77
N LEU A 203 19.50 3.86 7.98
CA LEU A 203 19.35 2.55 7.32
C LEU A 203 19.81 2.57 5.86
N ARG A 204 20.32 3.71 5.38
CA ARG A 204 20.85 3.83 4.02
C ARG A 204 22.22 3.17 3.91
N ARG A 205 22.44 2.45 2.82
CA ARG A 205 23.77 1.92 2.46
C ARG A 205 24.64 3.02 1.89
N ASN A 206 24.05 3.88 1.06
CA ASN A 206 24.68 5.02 0.44
C ASN A 206 24.22 6.32 1.13
N LYS A 207 25.08 6.85 2.02
CA LYS A 207 24.80 8.05 2.82
C LYS A 207 24.90 9.35 2.01
N ASP A 208 25.50 9.31 0.83
CA ASP A 208 25.76 10.49 0.00
C ASP A 208 24.61 10.79 -0.98
N ILE A 209 23.58 9.93 -1.04
CA ILE A 209 22.37 10.18 -1.83
C ILE A 209 21.61 11.35 -1.21
N LYS A 210 21.71 12.50 -1.87
CA LYS A 210 20.89 13.68 -1.54
C LYS A 210 19.43 13.34 -1.80
N THR A 211 18.62 13.34 -0.75
CA THR A 211 17.16 13.33 -0.87
C THR A 211 16.77 14.54 -1.72
N PRO A 212 16.20 14.36 -2.92
CA PRO A 212 15.85 15.49 -3.76
C PRO A 212 14.72 16.30 -3.09
N PRO A 213 14.64 17.62 -3.33
CA PRO A 213 13.66 18.48 -2.66
C PRO A 213 12.23 17.93 -2.86
N ALA A 214 11.44 17.97 -1.79
CA ALA A 214 10.01 17.67 -1.84
C ALA A 214 9.34 18.70 -2.74
N THR A 215 8.83 18.24 -3.88
CA THR A 215 7.97 19.02 -4.79
C THR A 215 6.54 18.96 -4.32
#